data_AF-A0A8T2WXM3-F1
#
_entry.id   AF-A0A8T2WXM3-F1
#
_cell.length_a   1.000
_cell.length_b   1.000
_cell.length_c   1.000
_cell.angle_alpha   90.00
_cell.angle_beta   90.00
_cell.angle_gamma   90.00
#
_symmetry.space_group_name_H-M   'P 1'
#
loop_
_entity.id
_entity.type
_entity.pdbx_description
1 polymer ?
#
loop_
_entity_poly.entity_id
_entity_poly.type
_entity_poly.pdbx_seq_one_letter_code
_entity_poly.pdbx_strand_id
1 'polypeptide(L)'
;MAQPDQISVSSRDHSAAAASSSSNHTSFPVREEYDHDHDQRLRQLEFRQPEIEQQQREYIEISNRGNYFGFNDVASVRDDTWSCVVVVLTFWFFVSMTMILGVYGAMSLTLGPKCSVLLQPTPIFVQSIKVEQLYDTNPGLILYGLYTSPPLDVAETWNRTLNFSVSPDSHKDIMYFLNEGSQINISYRVNSPISSVFLVIAQGSESLSQWLENPTRPNTTLSWNVIQGSGFVQQSIFTSASYYVAVGNLNSEEVEVQLTLRVRSFMYNTTEAYYKCTFTDSKCSLSILFPNGNAVVLNSLGPEEVNL
;
A
#
# COMPACT_ATOMS: atom_id res chain seq x y z
N MET A 1 -28.37 -11.91 24.15
CA MET A 1 -28.95 -11.91 22.79
C MET A 1 -27.89 -11.33 21.86
N ALA A 2 -27.86 -11.71 20.58
CA ALA A 2 -26.65 -11.59 19.74
C ALA A 2 -26.28 -10.17 19.31
N GLN A 3 -24.98 -9.94 19.09
CA GLN A 3 -24.45 -9.53 17.78
C GLN A 3 -22.96 -9.94 17.66
N PRO A 4 -22.51 -10.55 16.54
CA PRO A 4 -21.10 -10.91 16.31
C PRO A 4 -20.32 -9.83 15.53
N ASP A 5 -19.00 -9.98 15.48
CA ASP A 5 -18.05 -9.04 14.88
C ASP A 5 -18.22 -8.81 13.36
N GLN A 6 -17.70 -7.67 12.88
CA GLN A 6 -17.74 -7.30 11.47
C GLN A 6 -16.83 -8.19 10.61
N ILE A 7 -17.46 -8.89 9.66
CA ILE A 7 -16.79 -9.50 8.50
C ILE A 7 -17.13 -8.63 7.28
N SER A 8 -16.12 -8.14 6.56
CA SER A 8 -16.32 -7.47 5.28
C SER A 8 -16.88 -8.46 4.25
N VAL A 9 -17.99 -8.07 3.61
CA VAL A 9 -18.60 -8.81 2.50
C VAL A 9 -18.86 -7.82 1.37
N SER A 10 -18.43 -8.18 0.16
CA SER A 10 -18.72 -7.42 -1.05
C SER A 10 -19.21 -8.39 -2.12
N SER A 11 -20.42 -8.15 -2.62
CA SER A 11 -21.03 -8.86 -3.75
C SER A 11 -21.11 -7.93 -4.96
N ARG A 12 -20.93 -8.48 -6.16
CA ARG A 12 -21.16 -7.78 -7.43
C ARG A 12 -22.40 -8.34 -8.11
N ASP A 13 -23.55 -7.69 -7.90
CA ASP A 13 -24.75 -7.96 -8.68
C ASP A 13 -24.61 -7.38 -10.10
N HIS A 14 -24.67 -8.20 -11.14
CA HIS A 14 -25.09 -7.76 -12.48
C HIS A 14 -25.80 -8.89 -13.25
N SER A 15 -26.90 -8.52 -13.91
CA SER A 15 -27.85 -9.46 -14.52
C SER A 15 -27.42 -9.98 -15.90
N ALA A 16 -27.96 -11.13 -16.28
CA ALA A 16 -27.61 -11.82 -17.52
C ALA A 16 -28.11 -11.12 -18.80
N ALA A 17 -27.34 -11.28 -19.89
CA ALA A 17 -27.79 -11.18 -21.27
C ALA A 17 -27.13 -12.32 -22.08
N ALA A 18 -27.87 -12.98 -22.97
CA ALA A 18 -27.39 -14.14 -23.71
C ALA A 18 -27.26 -13.87 -25.21
N ALA A 19 -26.16 -14.32 -25.81
CA ALA A 19 -25.96 -14.43 -27.25
C ALA A 19 -24.96 -15.56 -27.56
N SER A 20 -25.10 -16.24 -28.69
CA SER A 20 -24.28 -17.41 -29.05
C SER A 20 -23.81 -17.36 -30.51
N SER A 21 -22.52 -17.62 -30.77
CA SER A 21 -22.01 -17.99 -32.12
C SER A 21 -20.62 -18.64 -32.11
N SER A 22 -20.58 -19.93 -32.44
CA SER A 22 -19.66 -20.66 -33.33
C SER A 22 -18.23 -20.16 -33.69
N SER A 23 -17.31 -21.15 -33.67
CA SER A 23 -16.23 -21.47 -34.66
C SER A 23 -14.92 -20.65 -34.80
N ASN A 24 -13.86 -21.19 -34.18
CA ASN A 24 -12.71 -21.88 -34.81
C ASN A 24 -11.55 -21.18 -35.60
N HIS A 25 -10.32 -21.61 -35.21
CA HIS A 25 -9.16 -22.03 -36.03
C HIS A 25 -8.01 -21.05 -36.48
N THR A 26 -6.84 -21.25 -35.83
CA THR A 26 -5.44 -21.39 -36.35
C THR A 26 -4.54 -20.24 -36.86
N SER A 27 -3.42 -20.06 -36.12
CA SER A 27 -1.98 -19.93 -36.53
C SER A 27 -1.38 -18.67 -37.22
N PHE A 28 -0.17 -18.33 -36.73
CA PHE A 28 0.89 -17.38 -37.22
C PHE A 28 1.54 -17.83 -38.57
N PRO A 29 2.54 -17.14 -39.21
CA PRO A 29 3.36 -15.97 -38.77
C PRO A 29 3.81 -14.88 -39.83
N VAL A 30 4.41 -13.77 -39.33
CA VAL A 30 5.57 -12.97 -39.85
C VAL A 30 5.78 -12.67 -41.36
N ARG A 31 5.75 -11.38 -41.79
CA ARG A 31 6.92 -10.53 -42.23
C ARG A 31 6.48 -9.12 -42.80
N GLU A 32 7.46 -8.23 -42.99
CA GLU A 32 7.54 -6.92 -43.71
C GLU A 32 6.78 -6.88 -45.07
N GLU A 33 6.40 -5.74 -45.70
CA GLU A 33 7.24 -4.58 -46.13
C GLU A 33 6.45 -3.23 -46.28
N TYR A 34 6.80 -2.35 -47.23
CA TYR A 34 6.77 -0.86 -47.13
C TYR A 34 5.74 -0.09 -48.01
N ASP A 35 5.34 1.08 -47.48
CA ASP A 35 5.06 2.40 -48.14
C ASP A 35 3.78 2.74 -48.96
N HIS A 36 3.55 4.08 -48.96
CA HIS A 36 2.78 4.99 -49.82
C HIS A 36 1.24 4.91 -49.98
N ASP A 37 0.60 5.81 -49.22
CA ASP A 37 -0.20 6.96 -49.70
C ASP A 37 -1.47 6.73 -50.56
N HIS A 38 -2.61 7.22 -50.04
CA HIS A 38 -3.64 7.77 -50.92
C HIS A 38 -4.48 8.89 -50.24
N ASP A 39 -4.50 10.03 -50.93
CA ASP A 39 -4.99 11.33 -50.48
C ASP A 39 -6.51 11.57 -50.73
N GLN A 40 -7.18 12.28 -49.80
CA GLN A 40 -8.45 13.04 -50.00
C GLN A 40 -9.75 12.28 -50.40
N ARG A 41 -11.00 12.81 -50.33
CA ARG A 41 -11.53 14.15 -49.97
C ARG A 41 -13.01 14.08 -49.52
N LEU A 42 -13.45 14.99 -48.63
CA LEU A 42 -14.80 15.59 -48.39
C LEU A 42 -14.98 15.84 -46.88
N ARG A 43 -15.36 17.02 -46.36
CA ARG A 43 -16.02 18.24 -46.91
C ARG A 43 -15.21 19.51 -46.55
N GLN A 44 -15.04 20.52 -47.42
CA GLN A 44 -16.00 21.57 -47.86
C GLN A 44 -16.22 22.62 -46.73
N LEU A 45 -15.52 23.78 -46.74
CA LEU A 45 -15.90 25.09 -47.36
C LEU A 45 -17.06 25.80 -46.62
N GLU A 46 -17.07 27.13 -46.39
CA GLU A 46 -16.09 28.24 -46.61
C GLU A 46 -15.62 28.81 -45.24
N PHE A 47 -15.03 30.00 -44.96
CA PHE A 47 -14.67 31.29 -45.61
C PHE A 47 -13.60 31.98 -44.68
N ARG A 48 -12.84 33.06 -44.97
CA ARG A 48 -12.48 33.87 -46.17
C ARG A 48 -11.16 34.66 -45.86
N GLN A 49 -10.50 35.23 -46.87
CA GLN A 49 -9.28 36.06 -46.82
C GLN A 49 -9.62 37.60 -46.89
N PRO A 50 -8.68 38.59 -46.75
CA PRO A 50 -7.52 38.78 -47.65
C PRO A 50 -6.19 39.25 -47.01
N GLU A 51 -5.13 39.24 -47.81
CA GLU A 51 -3.86 39.98 -47.60
C GLU A 51 -3.99 41.46 -48.02
N ILE A 52 -3.06 42.32 -47.57
CA ILE A 52 -2.56 43.47 -48.34
C ILE A 52 -1.02 43.53 -48.19
N GLU A 53 -0.34 43.82 -49.29
CA GLU A 53 1.13 43.90 -49.43
C GLU A 53 1.61 45.38 -49.51
N GLN A 54 2.92 45.62 -49.27
CA GLN A 54 3.65 46.90 -49.52
C GLN A 54 3.25 48.08 -48.59
N GLN A 55 4.12 48.95 -48.02
CA GLN A 55 5.27 49.69 -48.59
C GLN A 55 5.98 50.52 -47.48
N GLN A 56 7.24 50.97 -47.67
CA GLN A 56 7.95 52.07 -46.94
C GLN A 56 8.23 51.87 -45.41
N ARG A 57 9.47 51.82 -44.89
CA ARG A 57 10.62 52.74 -45.06
C ARG A 57 11.97 52.13 -44.63
N GLU A 58 12.95 52.25 -45.50
CA GLU A 58 14.29 52.83 -45.28
C GLU A 58 14.63 53.35 -43.85
N TYR A 59 15.77 52.90 -43.31
CA TYR A 59 16.62 53.68 -42.39
C TYR A 59 18.10 53.43 -42.69
N ILE A 60 18.91 54.48 -42.55
CA ILE A 60 20.27 54.60 -43.11
C ILE A 60 21.35 54.40 -42.03
N GLU A 61 22.49 53.80 -42.39
CA GLU A 61 23.70 53.84 -41.56
C GLU A 61 24.19 55.28 -41.34
N ILE A 62 24.18 55.76 -40.09
CA ILE A 62 25.02 56.90 -39.69
C ILE A 62 25.79 56.52 -38.43
N SER A 63 27.06 56.18 -38.61
CA SER A 63 28.02 56.12 -37.52
C SER A 63 28.27 57.53 -36.98
N ASN A 64 27.99 57.78 -35.70
CA ASN A 64 28.64 58.89 -34.98
C ASN A 64 28.90 58.58 -33.50
N ARG A 65 30.14 58.12 -33.27
CA ARG A 65 30.92 58.05 -32.03
C ARG A 65 30.43 58.94 -30.87
N GLY A 66 29.71 58.36 -29.91
CA GLY A 66 29.44 58.91 -28.58
C GLY A 66 29.75 57.85 -27.52
N ASN A 67 30.50 58.19 -26.47
CA ASN A 67 31.06 57.20 -25.53
C ASN A 67 30.59 57.44 -24.08
N TYR A 68 30.59 56.37 -23.27
CA TYR A 68 30.39 56.28 -21.82
C TYR A 68 28.96 56.11 -21.25
N PHE A 69 28.94 55.42 -20.10
CA PHE A 69 27.84 55.19 -19.14
C PHE A 69 26.68 54.31 -19.60
N GLY A 70 26.94 52.99 -19.62
CA GLY A 70 25.95 51.97 -19.89
C GLY A 70 24.98 51.70 -18.73
N PHE A 71 23.85 51.10 -19.07
CA PHE A 71 22.81 50.62 -18.14
C PHE A 71 22.27 49.21 -18.49
N ASN A 72 22.82 48.55 -19.53
CA ASN A 72 22.23 47.32 -20.08
C ASN A 72 22.61 46.05 -19.30
N ASP A 73 23.85 45.93 -18.83
CA ASP A 73 24.28 44.77 -18.01
C ASP A 73 23.53 44.70 -16.66
N VAL A 74 22.99 45.83 -16.20
CA VAL A 74 22.18 45.89 -14.97
C VAL A 74 20.78 45.31 -15.20
N ALA A 75 20.27 45.29 -16.43
CA ALA A 75 18.95 44.73 -16.74
C ALA A 75 18.99 43.20 -16.73
N SER A 76 19.88 42.58 -17.51
CA SER A 76 20.05 41.12 -17.58
C SER A 76 20.41 40.53 -16.21
N VAL A 77 21.43 41.07 -15.54
CA VAL A 77 21.86 40.58 -14.21
C VAL A 77 20.75 40.73 -13.17
N ARG A 78 19.90 41.77 -13.25
CA ARG A 78 18.76 41.92 -12.34
C ARG A 78 17.68 40.89 -12.63
N ASP A 79 17.37 40.62 -13.89
CA ASP A 79 16.32 39.67 -14.26
C ASP A 79 16.76 38.22 -13.96
N ASP A 80 18.04 37.87 -14.16
CA ASP A 80 18.63 36.61 -13.68
C ASP A 80 18.60 36.51 -12.14
N THR A 81 18.90 37.61 -11.43
CA THR A 81 18.82 37.64 -9.95
C THR A 81 17.38 37.47 -9.47
N TRP A 82 16.40 38.11 -10.13
CA TRP A 82 14.98 37.99 -9.77
C TRP A 82 14.44 36.61 -10.10
N SER A 83 14.84 36.03 -11.24
CA SER A 83 14.58 34.64 -11.61
C SER A 83 15.12 33.68 -10.57
N CYS A 84 16.38 33.82 -10.16
CA CYS A 84 17.01 33.04 -9.10
C CYS A 84 16.24 33.15 -7.77
N VAL A 85 15.87 34.38 -7.36
CA VAL A 85 15.05 34.60 -6.16
C VAL A 85 13.66 33.95 -6.26
N VAL A 86 13.01 34.00 -7.42
CA VAL A 86 11.72 33.31 -7.65
C VAL A 86 11.88 31.79 -7.59
N VAL A 87 12.95 31.23 -8.18
CA VAL A 87 13.24 29.78 -8.09
C VAL A 87 13.53 29.35 -6.66
N VAL A 88 14.32 30.12 -5.90
CA VAL A 88 14.59 29.84 -4.49
C VAL A 88 13.33 29.96 -3.63
N LEU A 89 12.51 31.00 -3.82
CA LEU A 89 11.26 31.19 -3.08
C LEU A 89 10.21 30.12 -3.41
N THR A 90 10.07 29.74 -4.68
CA THR A 90 9.15 28.67 -5.07
C THR A 90 9.63 27.31 -4.54
N PHE A 91 10.92 26.98 -4.66
CA PHE A 91 11.48 25.76 -4.06
C PHE A 91 11.30 25.74 -2.53
N TRP A 92 11.59 26.84 -1.84
CA TRP A 92 11.37 26.97 -0.40
C TRP A 92 9.89 26.81 -0.03
N PHE A 93 8.97 27.39 -0.81
CA PHE A 93 7.53 27.24 -0.61
C PHE A 93 7.07 25.80 -0.84
N PHE A 94 7.55 25.11 -1.89
CA PHE A 94 7.25 23.71 -2.13
C PHE A 94 7.80 22.82 -1.01
N VAL A 95 9.05 22.99 -0.58
CA VAL A 95 9.62 22.26 0.57
C VAL A 95 8.79 22.51 1.83
N SER A 96 8.47 23.77 2.13
CA SER A 96 7.65 24.14 3.30
C SER A 96 6.26 23.50 3.24
N MET A 97 5.59 23.53 2.08
CA MET A 97 4.30 22.87 1.88
C MET A 97 4.41 21.35 2.01
N THR A 98 5.47 20.71 1.50
CA THR A 98 5.68 19.27 1.70
C THR A 98 6.04 18.90 3.14
N MET A 99 6.58 19.81 3.95
CA MET A 99 6.78 19.57 5.38
C MET A 99 5.51 19.82 6.22
N ILE A 100 4.66 20.78 5.83
CA ILE A 100 3.42 21.11 6.53
C ILE A 100 2.27 20.16 6.18
N LEU A 101 2.22 19.69 4.93
CA LEU A 101 1.15 18.81 4.41
C LEU A 101 1.56 17.33 4.32
N GLY A 102 2.84 16.98 4.56
CA GLY A 102 3.40 15.71 4.14
C GLY A 102 3.79 14.72 5.24
N VAL A 103 3.61 13.44 4.91
CA VAL A 103 4.15 12.21 5.54
C VAL A 103 3.71 11.92 6.99
N TYR A 104 3.72 12.89 7.90
CA TYR A 104 3.45 12.67 9.33
C TYR A 104 1.97 12.80 9.69
N GLY A 105 1.14 11.97 9.06
CA GLY A 105 -0.29 11.83 9.36
C GLY A 105 -0.57 10.85 10.51
N ALA A 106 -1.82 10.84 10.98
CA ALA A 106 -2.31 9.76 11.84
C ALA A 106 -2.50 8.48 11.02
N MET A 107 -2.07 7.34 11.56
CA MET A 107 -2.17 6.02 10.92
C MET A 107 -2.85 5.03 11.86
N SER A 108 -3.81 4.27 11.34
CA SER A 108 -4.36 3.09 12.03
C SER A 108 -3.50 1.86 11.76
N LEU A 109 -3.23 1.07 12.80
CA LEU A 109 -2.48 -0.19 12.73
C LEU A 109 -3.31 -1.31 13.37
N THR A 110 -3.70 -2.30 12.56
CA THR A 110 -4.35 -3.52 13.07
C THR A 110 -3.27 -4.55 13.41
N LEU A 111 -3.17 -4.91 14.70
CA LEU A 111 -2.14 -5.81 15.22
C LEU A 111 -2.69 -7.22 15.43
N GLY A 112 -1.85 -8.22 15.15
CA GLY A 112 -2.13 -9.61 15.51
C GLY A 112 -1.81 -9.89 16.99
N PRO A 113 -2.20 -11.06 17.53
CA PRO A 113 -1.70 -11.53 18.82
C PRO A 113 -0.19 -11.80 18.74
N LYS A 114 0.53 -11.60 19.86
CA LYS A 114 1.99 -11.77 19.98
C LYS A 114 2.76 -11.14 18.81
N CYS A 115 2.55 -9.84 18.63
CA CYS A 115 3.05 -9.05 17.51
C CYS A 115 3.70 -7.75 18.04
N SER A 116 4.84 -7.35 17.49
CA SER A 116 5.49 -6.09 17.83
C SER A 116 5.92 -5.32 16.59
N VAL A 117 5.50 -4.06 16.48
CA VAL A 117 5.88 -3.14 15.40
C VAL A 117 6.92 -2.16 15.94
N LEU A 118 8.02 -1.98 15.21
CA LEU A 118 9.01 -0.95 15.45
C LEU A 118 8.67 0.30 14.63
N LEU A 119 8.57 1.43 15.30
CA LEU A 119 8.39 2.77 14.74
C LEU A 119 9.66 3.57 15.01
N GLN A 120 10.24 4.17 13.96
CA GLN A 120 11.45 5.00 14.04
C GLN A 120 11.16 6.41 13.50
N PRO A 121 10.43 7.25 14.25
CA PRO A 121 10.28 8.67 13.92
C PRO A 121 11.62 9.39 13.77
N THR A 122 11.68 10.38 12.89
CA THR A 122 12.84 11.29 12.81
C THR A 122 12.76 12.32 13.95
N PRO A 123 13.74 12.38 14.88
CA PRO A 123 13.67 13.25 16.06
C PRO A 123 13.84 14.75 15.75
N ILE A 124 14.10 15.10 14.48
CA ILE A 124 14.15 16.48 13.97
C ILE A 124 12.73 17.04 13.72
N PHE A 125 11.80 16.19 13.27
CA PHE A 125 10.46 16.60 12.82
C PHE A 125 9.33 16.09 13.73
N VAL A 126 9.54 15.00 14.47
CA VAL A 126 8.54 14.39 15.34
C VAL A 126 8.92 14.61 16.80
N GLN A 127 8.22 15.50 17.50
CA GLN A 127 8.44 15.78 18.92
C GLN A 127 7.83 14.71 19.84
N SER A 128 6.72 14.09 19.43
CA SER A 128 6.05 13.04 20.21
C SER A 128 5.25 12.09 19.32
N ILE A 129 5.14 10.84 19.74
CA ILE A 129 4.16 9.88 19.21
C ILE A 129 3.01 9.76 20.21
N LYS A 130 1.78 9.80 19.69
CA LYS A 130 0.56 9.45 20.40
C LYS A 130 -0.03 8.21 19.75
N VAL A 131 -0.41 7.23 20.56
CA VAL A 131 -1.10 6.02 20.11
C VAL A 131 -2.40 5.92 20.88
N GLU A 132 -3.50 5.69 20.17
CA GLU A 132 -4.84 5.55 20.74
C GLU A 132 -5.40 4.19 20.32
N GLN A 133 -5.94 3.44 21.28
CA GLN A 133 -6.57 2.15 21.03
C GLN A 133 -8.00 2.38 20.55
N LEU A 134 -8.29 1.99 19.30
CA LEU A 134 -9.56 2.28 18.63
C LEU A 134 -10.72 1.32 19.00
N TYR A 135 -10.42 0.21 19.71
CA TYR A 135 -11.38 -0.84 20.04
C TYR A 135 -11.13 -1.39 21.46
N ASP A 136 -12.19 -1.56 22.26
CA ASP A 136 -12.12 -1.99 23.68
C ASP A 136 -11.78 -3.49 23.89
N THR A 137 -11.46 -4.23 22.83
CA THR A 137 -10.89 -5.58 22.93
C THR A 137 -9.46 -5.51 23.47
N ASN A 138 -9.28 -5.55 24.80
CA ASN A 138 -7.98 -5.55 25.48
C ASN A 138 -7.00 -6.62 24.94
N PRO A 139 -5.96 -6.28 24.14
CA PRO A 139 -5.06 -7.26 23.52
C PRO A 139 -3.66 -7.26 24.17
N GLY A 140 -3.59 -6.85 25.45
CA GLY A 140 -2.33 -6.63 26.16
C GLY A 140 -1.40 -5.66 25.42
N LEU A 141 -1.94 -4.51 24.95
CA LEU A 141 -1.12 -3.51 24.25
C LEU A 141 -0.19 -2.78 25.21
N ILE A 142 1.07 -2.63 24.78
CA ILE A 142 2.09 -1.90 25.52
C ILE A 142 2.95 -1.10 24.53
N LEU A 143 3.10 0.20 24.77
CA LEU A 143 4.00 1.09 24.06
C LEU A 143 5.32 1.20 24.83
N TYR A 144 6.45 0.96 24.16
CA TYR A 144 7.80 1.05 24.71
C TYR A 144 8.62 2.12 24.00
N GLY A 145 9.43 2.85 24.76
CA GLY A 145 10.45 3.79 24.24
C GLY A 145 11.86 3.29 24.56
N LEU A 146 12.74 3.29 23.56
CA LEU A 146 14.11 2.77 23.63
C LEU A 146 15.11 3.79 23.05
N TYR A 147 16.33 3.81 23.60
CA TYR A 147 17.40 4.73 23.14
C TYR A 147 17.93 4.39 21.74
N THR A 148 17.89 3.11 21.39
CA THR A 148 18.41 2.51 20.16
C THR A 148 17.37 1.53 19.58
N SER A 149 17.55 1.12 18.32
CA SER A 149 16.73 0.06 17.74
C SER A 149 16.98 -1.26 18.48
N PRO A 150 15.95 -1.91 19.06
CA PRO A 150 16.11 -3.22 19.66
C PRO A 150 16.35 -4.32 18.61
N PRO A 151 16.97 -5.45 18.99
CA PRO A 151 17.04 -6.64 18.14
C PRO A 151 15.67 -7.31 18.01
N LEU A 152 15.51 -8.09 16.94
CA LEU A 152 14.34 -8.91 16.63
C LEU A 152 14.65 -10.38 16.95
N ASP A 153 14.81 -10.70 18.25
CA ASP A 153 15.30 -12.00 18.73
C ASP A 153 14.28 -12.79 19.58
N VAL A 154 13.19 -12.15 20.03
CA VAL A 154 12.15 -12.78 20.86
C VAL A 154 11.22 -13.60 19.96
N ALA A 155 11.40 -14.92 19.95
CA ALA A 155 10.58 -15.83 19.16
C ALA A 155 9.39 -16.38 19.99
N GLU A 156 8.20 -15.89 19.70
CA GLU A 156 6.95 -16.33 20.32
C GLU A 156 6.21 -17.35 19.47
N THR A 157 5.22 -18.03 20.05
CA THR A 157 4.31 -18.92 19.31
C THR A 157 2.87 -18.78 19.80
N TRP A 158 1.95 -18.74 18.85
CA TRP A 158 0.51 -18.74 19.10
C TRP A 158 -0.21 -19.65 18.09
N ASN A 159 -1.44 -20.01 18.43
CA ASN A 159 -2.35 -20.71 17.54
C ASN A 159 -3.67 -19.94 17.42
N ARG A 160 -4.42 -20.18 16.35
CA ARG A 160 -5.80 -19.69 16.19
C ARG A 160 -6.56 -20.61 15.24
N THR A 161 -7.69 -21.12 15.68
CA THR A 161 -8.64 -21.82 14.81
C THR A 161 -9.72 -20.84 14.35
N LEU A 162 -10.08 -20.93 13.07
CA LEU A 162 -11.05 -20.12 12.38
C LEU A 162 -12.00 -21.07 11.65
N ASN A 163 -13.29 -20.96 11.92
CA ASN A 163 -14.33 -21.72 11.23
C ASN A 163 -15.26 -20.71 10.56
N PHE A 164 -15.44 -20.80 9.24
CA PHE A 164 -16.33 -19.89 8.50
C PHE A 164 -16.87 -20.56 7.24
N SER A 165 -18.02 -20.10 6.77
CA SER A 165 -18.51 -20.40 5.43
C SER A 165 -18.05 -19.33 4.43
N VAL A 166 -17.76 -19.75 3.20
CA VAL A 166 -17.42 -18.86 2.09
C VAL A 166 -18.48 -19.04 1.01
N SER A 167 -19.33 -18.03 0.86
CA SER A 167 -20.42 -18.02 -0.12
C SER A 167 -19.91 -18.09 -1.57
N PRO A 168 -20.75 -18.44 -2.56
CA PRO A 168 -20.36 -18.47 -3.98
C PRO A 168 -19.75 -17.16 -4.48
N ASP A 169 -18.78 -17.27 -5.39
CA ASP A 169 -18.05 -16.15 -6.01
C ASP A 169 -17.55 -15.08 -5.02
N SER A 170 -17.11 -15.52 -3.83
CA SER A 170 -16.78 -14.66 -2.69
C SER A 170 -15.51 -15.11 -1.97
N HIS A 171 -15.08 -14.33 -0.98
CA HIS A 171 -13.89 -14.62 -0.17
C HIS A 171 -14.09 -14.26 1.31
N LYS A 172 -13.15 -14.74 2.13
CA LYS A 172 -12.91 -14.31 3.51
C LYS A 172 -11.42 -14.10 3.70
N ASP A 173 -11.00 -12.96 4.23
CA ASP A 173 -9.59 -12.65 4.52
C ASP A 173 -9.40 -12.15 5.95
N ILE A 174 -8.20 -12.37 6.49
CA ILE A 174 -7.76 -11.83 7.79
C ILE A 174 -6.32 -11.36 7.67
N MET A 175 -6.05 -10.13 8.15
CA MET A 175 -4.72 -9.52 8.16
C MET A 175 -3.98 -9.79 9.48
N TYR A 176 -2.70 -10.14 9.38
CA TYR A 176 -1.75 -10.19 10.49
C TYR A 176 -0.47 -9.42 10.11
N PHE A 177 -0.02 -8.49 10.97
CA PHE A 177 1.35 -7.99 10.86
C PHE A 177 2.33 -9.03 11.40
N LEU A 178 3.35 -9.38 10.61
CA LEU A 178 4.39 -10.36 10.97
C LEU A 178 5.76 -9.78 10.61
N ASN A 179 6.74 -9.92 11.52
CA ASN A 179 8.12 -9.53 11.25
C ASN A 179 8.86 -10.59 10.42
N GLU A 180 9.96 -10.18 9.78
CA GLU A 180 10.96 -11.06 9.17
C GLU A 180 11.39 -12.21 10.10
N GLY A 181 11.69 -13.38 9.52
CA GLY A 181 12.04 -14.60 10.26
C GLY A 181 10.83 -15.36 10.84
N SER A 182 9.65 -14.74 10.90
CA SER A 182 8.40 -15.40 11.32
C SER A 182 8.01 -16.54 10.38
N GLN A 183 7.15 -17.45 10.85
CA GLN A 183 6.61 -18.55 10.06
C GLN A 183 5.14 -18.77 10.40
N ILE A 184 4.32 -18.92 9.35
CA ILE A 184 2.90 -19.28 9.46
C ILE A 184 2.68 -20.68 8.88
N ASN A 185 2.13 -21.54 9.73
CA ASN A 185 1.78 -22.92 9.40
C ASN A 185 0.25 -23.05 9.49
N ILE A 186 -0.42 -23.39 8.38
CA ILE A 186 -1.87 -23.45 8.26
C ILE A 186 -2.29 -24.89 8.02
N SER A 187 -2.90 -25.52 9.03
CA SER A 187 -3.67 -26.75 8.80
C SER A 187 -5.05 -26.37 8.31
N TYR A 188 -5.57 -27.03 7.28
CA TYR A 188 -6.89 -26.75 6.72
C TYR A 188 -7.78 -27.98 6.66
N ARG A 189 -9.09 -27.76 6.75
CA ARG A 189 -10.16 -28.70 6.42
C ARG A 189 -11.25 -27.97 5.63
N VAL A 190 -11.62 -28.53 4.49
CA VAL A 190 -12.72 -28.09 3.63
C VAL A 190 -13.84 -29.11 3.75
N ASN A 191 -15.01 -28.68 4.23
CA ASN A 191 -16.17 -29.55 4.46
C ASN A 191 -16.99 -29.75 3.16
N SER A 192 -16.32 -30.04 2.05
CA SER A 192 -16.95 -30.49 0.80
C SER A 192 -16.16 -31.65 0.19
N PRO A 193 -16.82 -32.73 -0.30
CA PRO A 193 -16.13 -33.81 -1.00
C PRO A 193 -15.62 -33.40 -2.39
N ILE A 194 -16.27 -32.42 -3.04
CA ILE A 194 -16.07 -32.10 -4.46
C ILE A 194 -15.53 -30.67 -4.65
N SER A 195 -15.99 -29.71 -3.84
CA SER A 195 -15.62 -28.30 -3.99
C SER A 195 -14.19 -28.05 -3.52
N SER A 196 -13.36 -27.50 -4.41
CA SER A 196 -12.04 -26.96 -4.08
C SER A 196 -12.10 -25.44 -3.92
N VAL A 197 -11.37 -24.89 -2.95
CA VAL A 197 -11.28 -23.43 -2.74
C VAL A 197 -9.82 -22.97 -2.79
N PHE A 198 -9.59 -21.70 -3.07
CA PHE A 198 -8.24 -21.12 -3.07
C PHE A 198 -7.87 -20.71 -1.64
N LEU A 199 -6.69 -21.11 -1.17
CA LEU A 199 -6.05 -20.61 0.05
C LEU A 199 -4.78 -19.85 -0.33
N VAL A 200 -4.78 -18.53 -0.09
CA VAL A 200 -3.67 -17.64 -0.43
C VAL A 200 -3.11 -16.92 0.79
N ILE A 201 -1.84 -16.56 0.69
CA ILE A 201 -1.16 -15.66 1.63
C ILE A 201 -0.63 -14.49 0.80
N ALA A 202 -1.27 -13.34 0.89
CA ALA A 202 -0.90 -12.13 0.16
C ALA A 202 -0.03 -11.20 1.03
N GLN A 203 0.95 -10.53 0.43
CA GLN A 203 1.84 -9.59 1.11
C GLN A 203 1.42 -8.15 0.83
N GLY A 204 0.89 -7.47 1.85
CA GLY A 204 0.26 -6.17 1.69
C GLY A 204 -1.10 -6.23 0.97
N SER A 205 -1.82 -5.11 1.02
CA SER A 205 -3.15 -4.97 0.40
C SER A 205 -3.10 -5.03 -1.12
N GLU A 206 -2.02 -4.56 -1.74
CA GLU A 206 -1.84 -4.60 -3.20
C GLU A 206 -1.82 -6.04 -3.75
N SER A 207 -1.04 -6.93 -3.13
CA SER A 207 -1.00 -8.36 -3.48
C SER A 207 -2.37 -9.03 -3.34
N LEU A 208 -3.15 -8.66 -2.31
CA LEU A 208 -4.52 -9.14 -2.15
C LEU A 208 -5.44 -8.60 -3.25
N SER A 209 -5.36 -7.30 -3.57
CA SER A 209 -6.15 -6.68 -4.64
C SER A 209 -5.88 -7.29 -6.01
N GLN A 210 -4.61 -7.52 -6.36
CA GLN A 210 -4.23 -8.16 -7.62
C GLN A 210 -4.73 -9.61 -7.72
N TRP A 211 -4.82 -10.33 -6.59
CA TRP A 211 -5.47 -11.64 -6.54
C TRP A 211 -7.00 -11.55 -6.67
N LEU A 212 -7.65 -10.60 -6.01
CA LEU A 212 -9.10 -10.40 -6.11
C LEU A 212 -9.57 -10.01 -7.53
N GLU A 213 -8.72 -9.35 -8.32
CA GLU A 213 -8.99 -9.08 -9.74
C GLU A 213 -8.96 -10.35 -10.61
N ASN A 214 -8.12 -11.34 -10.28
CA ASN A 214 -8.06 -12.61 -10.99
C ASN A 214 -7.54 -13.76 -10.11
N PRO A 215 -8.41 -14.42 -9.32
CA PRO A 215 -7.98 -15.42 -8.33
C PRO A 215 -7.29 -16.65 -8.93
N THR A 216 -7.46 -16.89 -10.23
CA THR A 216 -6.88 -18.03 -10.97
C THR A 216 -5.40 -17.87 -11.31
N ARG A 217 -4.83 -16.67 -11.12
CA ARG A 217 -3.40 -16.39 -11.37
C ARG A 217 -2.58 -16.63 -10.09
N PRO A 218 -1.63 -17.59 -10.07
CA PRO A 218 -0.88 -17.92 -8.85
C PRO A 218 0.23 -16.91 -8.49
N ASN A 219 0.68 -16.09 -9.44
CA ASN A 219 1.89 -15.28 -9.28
C ASN A 219 1.67 -13.91 -8.57
N THR A 220 0.47 -13.64 -8.03
CA THR A 220 0.13 -12.36 -7.38
C THR A 220 0.31 -12.38 -5.86
N THR A 221 0.51 -13.55 -5.24
CA THR A 221 0.59 -13.73 -3.79
C THR A 221 1.86 -14.47 -3.36
N LEU A 222 2.25 -14.32 -2.08
CA LEU A 222 3.41 -15.02 -1.51
C LEU A 222 3.19 -16.53 -1.42
N SER A 223 1.95 -16.96 -1.21
CA SER A 223 1.52 -18.36 -1.33
C SER A 223 0.17 -18.43 -2.05
N TRP A 224 -0.01 -19.45 -2.90
CA TRP A 224 -1.25 -19.73 -3.62
C TRP A 224 -1.45 -21.24 -3.69
N ASN A 225 -2.59 -21.72 -3.21
CA ASN A 225 -2.88 -23.16 -3.09
C ASN A 225 -4.34 -23.41 -3.46
N VAL A 226 -4.62 -24.45 -4.25
CA VAL A 226 -5.98 -24.99 -4.41
C VAL A 226 -6.15 -26.10 -3.36
N ILE A 227 -7.10 -25.94 -2.45
CA ILE A 227 -7.30 -26.84 -1.31
C ILE A 227 -8.65 -27.57 -1.38
N GLN A 228 -8.63 -28.85 -0.99
CA GLN A 228 -9.76 -29.76 -0.91
C GLN A 228 -9.50 -30.75 0.25
N GLY A 229 -10.55 -31.28 0.88
CA GLY A 229 -10.41 -32.29 1.93
C GLY A 229 -9.73 -31.77 3.19
N SER A 230 -8.55 -32.28 3.54
CA SER A 230 -7.74 -31.76 4.68
C SER A 230 -6.25 -31.85 4.36
N GLY A 231 -5.47 -30.87 4.85
CA GLY A 231 -4.05 -30.78 4.55
C GLY A 231 -3.35 -29.65 5.31
N PHE A 232 -2.18 -29.25 4.80
CA PHE A 232 -1.25 -28.35 5.49
C PHE A 232 -0.46 -27.48 4.51
N VAL A 233 -0.29 -26.19 4.83
CA VAL A 233 0.55 -25.22 4.12
C VAL A 233 1.52 -24.60 5.11
N GLN A 234 2.78 -24.41 4.71
CA GLN A 234 3.82 -23.77 5.52
C GLN A 234 4.47 -22.64 4.72
N GLN A 235 4.48 -21.43 5.30
CA GLN A 235 5.04 -20.24 4.67
C GLN A 235 6.00 -19.52 5.63
N SER A 236 7.20 -19.21 5.14
CA SER A 236 8.17 -18.39 5.87
C SER A 236 8.04 -16.92 5.48
N ILE A 237 8.28 -16.02 6.44
CA ILE A 237 8.13 -14.57 6.30
C ILE A 237 9.52 -13.96 6.14
N PHE A 238 9.83 -13.45 4.94
CA PHE A 238 11.16 -12.93 4.59
C PHE A 238 11.29 -11.40 4.77
N THR A 239 10.20 -10.71 5.09
CA THR A 239 10.15 -9.25 5.26
C THR A 239 9.07 -8.87 6.27
N SER A 240 9.33 -7.86 7.11
CA SER A 240 8.34 -7.36 8.07
C SER A 240 7.21 -6.60 7.36
N ALA A 241 6.00 -7.13 7.39
CA ALA A 241 4.85 -6.56 6.67
C ALA A 241 3.49 -7.04 7.22
N SER A 242 2.40 -6.43 6.74
CA SER A 242 1.05 -6.99 6.85
C SER A 242 0.84 -8.11 5.84
N TYR A 243 0.39 -9.28 6.31
CA TYR A 243 0.06 -10.44 5.50
C TYR A 243 -1.42 -10.77 5.63
N TYR A 244 -2.08 -11.02 4.50
CA TYR A 244 -3.48 -11.41 4.44
C TYR A 244 -3.58 -12.91 4.16
N VAL A 245 -4.18 -13.65 5.08
CA VAL A 245 -4.58 -15.05 4.86
C VAL A 245 -6.00 -15.02 4.33
N ALA A 246 -6.21 -15.42 3.07
CA ALA A 246 -7.51 -15.35 2.42
C ALA A 246 -7.94 -16.70 1.83
N VAL A 247 -9.24 -16.96 1.88
CA VAL A 247 -9.90 -18.11 1.25
C VAL A 247 -10.91 -17.61 0.23
N GLY A 248 -10.77 -18.03 -1.03
CA GLY A 248 -11.66 -17.67 -2.13
C GLY A 248 -12.45 -18.86 -2.67
N ASN A 249 -13.77 -18.70 -2.81
CA ASN A 249 -14.68 -19.70 -3.35
C ASN A 249 -15.20 -19.26 -4.73
N LEU A 250 -14.88 -20.03 -5.77
CA LEU A 250 -15.43 -19.88 -7.14
C LEU A 250 -16.35 -21.06 -7.52
N ASN A 251 -16.92 -21.75 -6.52
CA ASN A 251 -17.95 -22.77 -6.73
C ASN A 251 -19.34 -22.14 -6.61
N SER A 252 -20.34 -22.73 -7.26
CA SER A 252 -21.74 -22.30 -7.21
C SER A 252 -22.44 -22.54 -5.86
N GLU A 253 -21.78 -23.23 -4.93
CA GLU A 253 -22.30 -23.57 -3.60
C GLU A 253 -21.40 -22.96 -2.51
N GLU A 254 -21.99 -22.67 -1.35
CA GLU A 254 -21.24 -22.19 -0.18
C GLU A 254 -20.36 -23.32 0.38
N VAL A 255 -19.11 -23.00 0.72
CA VAL A 255 -18.14 -23.97 1.23
C VAL A 255 -17.76 -23.62 2.66
N GLU A 256 -18.02 -24.55 3.59
CA GLU A 256 -17.50 -24.50 4.96
C GLU A 256 -15.99 -24.80 4.98
N VAL A 257 -15.21 -23.95 5.64
CA VAL A 257 -13.76 -24.08 5.79
C VAL A 257 -13.35 -23.86 7.25
N GLN A 258 -12.49 -24.76 7.73
CA GLN A 258 -11.78 -24.65 8.99
C GLN A 258 -10.29 -24.45 8.70
N LEU A 259 -9.70 -23.37 9.24
CA LEU A 259 -8.27 -23.13 9.25
C LEU A 259 -7.76 -23.13 10.70
N THR A 260 -6.70 -23.90 10.98
CA THR A 260 -5.95 -23.82 12.23
C THR A 260 -4.55 -23.28 11.91
N LEU A 261 -4.36 -22.01 12.23
CA LEU A 261 -3.08 -21.32 12.13
C LEU A 261 -2.24 -21.66 13.36
N ARG A 262 -0.96 -21.96 13.13
CA ARG A 262 0.10 -21.98 14.13
C ARG A 262 1.19 -21.04 13.63
N VAL A 263 1.36 -19.91 14.30
CA VAL A 263 2.33 -18.88 13.91
C VAL A 263 3.45 -18.85 14.93
N ARG A 264 4.68 -18.88 14.43
CA ARG A 264 5.88 -18.50 15.18
C ARG A 264 6.22 -17.07 14.78
N SER A 265 5.87 -16.10 15.63
CA SER A 265 6.18 -14.68 15.39
C SER A 265 7.52 -14.33 16.00
N PHE A 266 8.31 -13.54 15.27
CA PHE A 266 9.48 -12.85 15.83
C PHE A 266 9.08 -11.45 16.32
N MET A 267 9.61 -11.06 17.47
CA MET A 267 9.26 -9.85 18.20
C MET A 267 10.52 -9.10 18.67
N TYR A 268 10.38 -7.80 18.85
CA TYR A 268 11.47 -6.91 19.28
C TYR A 268 11.72 -7.04 20.79
N ASN A 269 13.00 -7.03 21.17
CA ASN A 269 13.41 -7.12 22.56
C ASN A 269 13.17 -5.80 23.31
N THR A 270 12.24 -5.79 24.27
CA THR A 270 11.88 -4.57 25.01
C THR A 270 12.42 -4.53 26.45
N THR A 271 13.47 -5.31 26.79
CA THR A 271 14.03 -5.35 28.15
C THR A 271 14.74 -4.05 28.54
N GLU A 272 15.40 -3.38 27.60
CA GLU A 272 16.16 -2.14 27.84
C GLU A 272 15.33 -0.86 27.63
N ALA A 273 13.99 -0.97 27.61
CA ALA A 273 13.11 0.18 27.37
C ALA A 273 13.09 1.15 28.56
N TYR A 274 13.42 2.42 28.31
CA TYR A 274 13.39 3.49 29.32
C TYR A 274 11.96 3.98 29.62
N TYR A 275 11.02 3.70 28.71
CA TYR A 275 9.61 4.05 28.85
C TYR A 275 8.73 2.84 28.55
N LYS A 276 7.66 2.68 29.33
CA LYS A 276 6.62 1.66 29.16
C LYS A 276 5.27 2.28 29.49
N CYS A 277 4.30 2.15 28.60
CA CYS A 277 2.91 2.58 28.80
C CYS A 277 1.95 1.47 28.41
N THR A 278 1.07 1.09 29.32
CA THR A 278 -0.07 0.20 29.11
C THR A 278 -1.30 1.03 28.77
N PHE A 279 -2.15 0.57 27.84
CA PHE A 279 -3.30 1.34 27.33
C PHE A 279 -4.51 1.34 28.28
N THR A 280 -4.29 1.43 29.59
CA THR A 280 -5.35 1.45 30.63
C THR A 280 -6.32 2.61 30.46
N ASP A 281 -5.82 3.75 29.99
CA ASP A 281 -6.61 4.97 29.71
C ASP A 281 -6.92 5.10 28.20
N SER A 282 -6.90 3.98 27.47
CA SER A 282 -7.01 3.85 25.99
C SER A 282 -5.92 4.56 25.17
N LYS A 283 -5.03 5.35 25.79
CA LYS A 283 -4.08 6.23 25.09
C LYS A 283 -2.70 6.22 25.74
N CYS A 284 -1.66 6.23 24.92
CA CYS A 284 -0.26 6.39 25.33
C CYS A 284 0.40 7.54 24.54
N SER A 285 1.22 8.35 25.22
CA SER A 285 1.93 9.49 24.62
C SER A 285 3.40 9.49 25.04
N LEU A 286 4.29 9.36 24.07
CA LEU A 286 5.75 9.28 24.25
C LEU A 286 6.41 10.48 23.57
N SER A 287 7.18 11.26 24.35
CA SER A 287 8.06 12.28 23.79
C SER A 287 9.27 11.61 23.13
N ILE A 288 9.59 12.03 21.91
CA ILE A 288 10.77 11.57 21.18
C ILE A 288 11.98 12.37 21.66
N LEU A 289 13.07 11.68 21.95
CA LEU A 289 14.30 12.29 22.44
C LEU A 289 15.28 12.53 21.28
N PHE A 290 16.09 13.59 21.41
CA PHE A 290 17.11 13.98 20.44
C PHE A 290 18.48 14.05 21.12
N PRO A 291 19.58 13.56 20.49
CA PRO A 291 19.62 12.89 19.19
C PRO A 291 19.22 11.41 19.23
N ASN A 292 19.28 10.77 20.40
CA ASN A 292 18.97 9.35 20.62
C ASN A 292 17.69 9.21 21.44
N GLY A 293 16.99 8.06 21.35
CA GLY A 293 15.67 7.88 21.97
C GLY A 293 14.50 8.16 21.03
N ASN A 294 14.63 7.69 19.78
CA ASN A 294 13.60 7.73 18.75
C ASN A 294 13.17 6.33 18.28
N ALA A 295 13.55 5.26 18.96
CA ALA A 295 13.04 3.92 18.70
C ALA A 295 11.83 3.64 19.61
N VAL A 296 10.69 3.32 18.98
CA VAL A 296 9.41 3.11 19.68
C VAL A 296 8.85 1.76 19.25
N VAL A 297 8.58 0.87 20.21
CA VAL A 297 7.99 -0.45 19.92
C VAL A 297 6.56 -0.49 20.45
N LEU A 298 5.61 -0.73 19.56
CA LEU A 298 4.23 -1.05 19.92
C LEU A 298 4.06 -2.57 19.93
N ASN A 299 3.80 -3.13 21.11
CA ASN A 299 3.71 -4.57 21.34
C ASN A 299 2.25 -4.96 21.68
N SER A 300 1.75 -6.03 21.09
CA SER A 300 0.50 -6.71 21.45
C SER A 300 0.84 -8.10 21.96
N LEU A 301 0.56 -8.36 23.24
CA LEU A 301 0.73 -9.68 23.85
C LEU A 301 -0.34 -10.68 23.37
N GLY A 302 -1.46 -10.17 22.83
CA GLY A 302 -2.67 -10.95 22.57
C GLY A 302 -3.57 -11.03 23.81
N PRO A 303 -4.72 -11.73 23.72
CA PRO A 303 -5.48 -12.09 24.92
C PRO A 303 -4.64 -13.01 25.81
N GLU A 304 -4.71 -12.85 27.13
CA GLU A 304 -4.24 -13.89 28.05
C GLU A 304 -5.02 -15.18 27.79
N GLU A 305 -4.33 -16.33 27.84
CA GLU A 305 -4.99 -17.63 27.85
C GLU A 305 -5.72 -17.78 29.19
N VAL A 306 -7.02 -17.44 29.18
CA VAL A 306 -7.95 -17.71 30.28
C VAL A 306 -8.11 -19.23 30.39
N ASN A 307 -7.24 -19.84 31.19
CA ASN A 307 -7.34 -21.24 31.59
C ASN A 307 -8.65 -21.44 32.36
N LEU A 308 -9.54 -22.24 31.77
CA LEU A 308 -10.80 -22.74 32.35
C LEU A 308 -10.61 -24.15 32.91
#